data_AF-A0A7C2Q318-F1
#
_entry.id   AF-A0A7C2Q318-F1
#
_cell.length_a   1.000
_cell.length_b   1.000
_cell.length_c   1.000
_cell.angle_alpha   90.00
_cell.angle_beta   90.00
_cell.angle_gamma   90.00
#
_symmetry.space_group_name_H-M   'P 1'
#
loop_
_entity.id
_entity.type
_entity.pdbx_description
1 polymer ?
#
loop_
_entity_poly.entity_id
_entity_poly.type
_entity_poly.pdbx_seq_one_letter_code
_entity_poly.pdbx_strand_id
1 'polypeptide(L)' 'TIFDTNLTTIIAALFLFVFGTGPIRGFAVTLTAGLIANFFTAIFVSRAIFSWVLERQGGRPEVLSI' A
#
# COMPACT_ATOMS: atom_id res chain seq x y z
N THR A 1 -6.53 -8.15 -10.72
CA THR A 1 -7.39 -7.67 -9.61
C THR A 1 -6.63 -6.83 -8.59
N ILE A 2 -5.58 -7.32 -7.91
CA ILE A 2 -4.85 -6.52 -6.90
C ILE A 2 -4.22 -5.25 -7.49
N PHE A 3 -3.62 -5.35 -8.68
CA PHE A 3 -3.02 -4.20 -9.37
C PHE A 3 -4.08 -3.15 -9.76
N ASP A 4 -5.21 -3.62 -10.33
CA ASP A 4 -6.33 -2.76 -10.73
C ASP A 4 -6.88 -1.98 -9.52
N THR A 5 -7.12 -2.62 -8.38
CA THR A 5 -7.68 -1.98 -7.17
C THR A 5 -6.79 -0.88 -6.58
N ASN A 6 -5.47 -1.08 -6.58
CA ASN A 6 -4.53 -0.07 -6.12
C ASN A 6 -4.44 1.11 -7.10
N LEU A 7 -4.48 0.81 -8.40
CA LEU A 7 -4.44 1.82 -9.46
C LEU A 7 -5.66 2.74 -9.44
N THR A 8 -6.89 2.20 -9.29
CA THR A 8 -8.10 3.03 -9.22
C THR A 8 -8.10 3.96 -8.01
N THR A 9 -7.47 3.55 -6.91
CA THR A 9 -7.37 4.37 -5.68
C THR A 9 -6.43 5.56 -5.85
N ILE A 10 -5.29 5.35 -6.51
CA ILE A 10 -4.36 6.44 -6.88
C ILE A 10 -5.05 7.43 -7.81
N ILE A 11 -5.80 6.93 -8.80
CA ILE A 11 -6.56 7.75 -9.73
C ILE A 11 -7.62 8.57 -8.98
N ALA A 12 -8.40 7.97 -8.08
CA ALA A 12 -9.39 8.67 -7.28
C ALA A 12 -8.79 9.81 -6.42
N ALA A 13 -7.62 9.57 -5.79
CA ALA A 13 -6.90 10.61 -5.05
C ALA A 13 -6.46 11.77 -5.96
N LEU A 14 -5.96 11.47 -7.15
CA LEU A 14 -5.56 12.48 -8.15
C LEU A 14 -6.74 13.36 -8.59
N PHE A 15 -7.88 12.74 -8.90
CA PHE A 15 -9.09 13.46 -9.30
C PHE A 15 -9.61 14.37 -8.17
N LEU A 16 -9.62 13.89 -6.92
CA LEU A 16 -10.07 14.70 -5.78
C LEU A 16 -9.14 15.87 -5.49
N PHE A 17 -7.82 15.72 -5.74
CA PHE A 17 -6.86 16.81 -5.56
C PHE A 17 -7.04 17.91 -6.61
N VAL A 18 -7.30 17.54 -7.87
CA VAL A 18 -7.45 18.49 -9.00
C VAL A 18 -8.83 19.15 -9.02
N PHE A 19 -9.90 18.39 -8.78
CA PHE A 19 -11.28 18.86 -8.87
C PHE A 19 -11.90 19.25 -7.52
N GLY A 20 -11.19 19.07 -6.40
CA GLY A 20 -11.71 19.36 -5.07
C GLY A 20 -11.80 20.86 -4.76
N THR A 21 -13.01 21.35 -4.52
CA THR A 21 -13.26 22.72 -4.02
C THR A 21 -13.95 22.70 -2.65
N GLY A 22 -13.69 23.72 -1.84
CA GLY A 22 -14.30 23.88 -0.51
C GLY A 22 -14.10 22.66 0.42
N PRO A 23 -15.16 21.98 0.87
CA PRO A 23 -15.08 20.80 1.75
C PRO A 23 -14.39 19.58 1.13
N ILE A 24 -14.54 19.40 -0.19
CA ILE A 24 -14.00 18.24 -0.93
C ILE A 24 -12.47 18.28 -0.95
N ARG A 25 -11.88 19.47 -0.88
CA ARG A 25 -10.42 19.65 -0.78
C ARG A 25 -9.88 19.11 0.55
N GLY A 26 -10.62 19.30 1.65
CA GLY A 26 -10.29 18.71 2.95
C GLY A 26 -10.39 17.18 2.93
N PHE A 27 -11.41 16.63 2.28
CA PHE A 27 -11.53 15.18 2.05
C PHE A 27 -10.38 14.62 1.20
N ALA A 28 -10.00 15.33 0.13
CA ALA A 28 -8.89 14.95 -0.74
C ALA A 28 -7.56 14.87 0.02
N VAL A 29 -7.30 15.79 0.94
CA VAL A 29 -6.11 15.78 1.80
C VAL A 29 -6.10 14.55 2.70
N THR A 30 -7.21 14.24 3.38
CA THR A 30 -7.32 13.05 4.23
C THR A 30 -7.17 11.76 3.44
N LEU A 31 -7.79 11.68 2.26
CA LEU A 31 -7.66 10.50 1.38
C LEU A 31 -6.21 10.31 0.92
N THR A 32 -5.54 11.40 0.56
CA THR A 32 -4.13 11.36 0.11
C THR A 32 -3.21 10.94 1.27
N ALA A 33 -3.40 11.49 2.46
CA ALA A 33 -2.64 11.11 3.65
C ALA A 33 -2.88 9.64 4.02
N GLY A 34 -4.13 9.17 3.97
CA GLY A 34 -4.50 7.77 4.19
C GLY A 34 -3.90 6.83 3.15
N LEU A 35 -3.84 7.25 1.89
CA LEU A 35 -3.23 6.48 0.81
C LEU A 35 -1.71 6.33 1.02
N ILE A 36 -1.01 7.40 1.39
CA ILE A 36 0.43 7.35 1.71
C ILE A 36 0.68 6.43 2.91
N ALA A 37 -0.11 6.56 3.98
CA ALA A 37 -0.02 5.70 5.15
C ALA A 37 -0.30 4.22 4.81
N ASN A 38 -1.24 3.96 3.91
CA ASN A 38 -1.53 2.62 3.41
C ASN A 38 -0.32 2.04 2.64
N PHE A 39 0.28 2.80 1.71
CA PHE A 39 1.48 2.34 1.00
C PHE A 39 2.65 2.04 1.94
N PHE A 40 2.88 2.91 2.92
CA PHE A 40 3.90 2.68 3.94
C PHE A 40 3.63 1.38 4.72
N THR A 41 2.40 1.23 5.21
CA THR A 41 1.98 0.05 5.97
C THR A 41 2.07 -1.21 5.10
N ALA A 42 1.60 -1.19 3.86
CA ALA A 42 1.66 -2.32 2.95
C ALA A 42 3.11 -2.80 2.76
N ILE A 43 4.06 -1.91 2.47
CA ILE A 43 5.45 -2.31 2.26
C ILE A 43 6.09 -2.79 3.57
N PHE A 44 5.94 -2.02 4.65
CA PHE A 44 6.58 -2.33 5.93
C PHE A 44 6.00 -3.60 6.57
N VAL A 45 4.67 -3.70 6.62
CA VAL A 45 3.95 -4.85 7.19
C VAL A 45 4.10 -6.08 6.30
N SER A 46 4.06 -5.96 4.96
CA SER A 46 4.36 -7.13 4.11
C SER A 46 5.77 -7.64 4.34
N ARG A 47 6.78 -6.77 4.47
CA ARG A 47 8.15 -7.19 4.79
C ARG A 47 8.25 -7.83 6.18
N ALA A 48 7.63 -7.21 7.19
CA ALA A 48 7.65 -7.69 8.57
C ALA A 48 6.92 -9.02 8.74
N ILE A 49 5.75 -9.18 8.11
CA ILE A 49 5.01 -10.45 8.11
C ILE A 49 5.80 -11.49 7.32
N PHE A 50 6.34 -11.16 6.15
CA PHE A 50 7.13 -12.10 5.36
C PHE A 50 8.36 -12.59 6.13
N SER A 51 9.13 -11.68 6.76
CA SER A 51 10.28 -12.06 7.58
C SER A 51 9.86 -12.87 8.80
N TRP A 52 8.78 -12.49 9.49
CA TRP A 52 8.30 -13.20 10.68
C TRP A 52 7.71 -14.58 10.37
N VAL A 53 7.03 -14.71 9.23
CA VAL A 53 6.56 -16.02 8.73
C VAL A 53 7.75 -16.89 8.35
N LEU A 54 8.76 -16.33 7.68
CA LEU A 54 9.98 -17.04 7.31
C LEU A 54 10.80 -17.47 8.55
N GLU A 55 10.83 -16.67 9.61
CA GLU A 55 11.48 -17.03 10.89
C GLU A 55 10.70 -18.09 11.66
N ARG A 56 9.36 -18.11 11.58
CA ARG A 56 8.52 -19.12 12.23
C ARG A 56 8.45 -20.44 11.48
N GLN A 57 8.58 -20.41 10.15
CA GLN A 57 8.79 -21.60 9.34
C GLN A 57 10.29 -21.88 9.27
N GLY A 58 10.83 -22.66 10.21
CA GLY A 58 12.20 -23.18 10.15
C GLY A 58 12.46 -24.12 8.96
N GLY A 59 12.28 -23.66 7.72
CA GLY A 59 12.29 -24.45 6.50
C GLY A 59 13.10 -23.78 5.41
N ARG A 60 14.43 -23.95 5.51
CA ARG A 60 15.38 -24.00 4.39
C ARG A 60 15.12 -22.96 3.27
N PRO A 61 15.80 -21.79 3.27
CA PRO A 61 16.11 -21.18 1.99
C PRO A 61 16.85 -22.24 1.18
N GLU A 62 16.20 -22.77 0.15
CA GLU A 62 16.79 -23.69 -0.80
C GLU A 62 17.73 -22.88 -1.72
N VAL A 63 18.74 -22.27 -1.09
CA VAL A 63 20.03 -21.96 -1.71
C VAL A 63 20.76 -23.29 -1.93
N LEU A 64 20.19 -24.15 -2.75
CA LEU A 64 20.76 -25.44 -3.15
C LEU A 64 20.20 -25.85 -4.51
N SER A 65 20.24 -24.93 -5.47
CA SER A 65 20.11 -25.22 -6.90
C SER A 65 20.40 -23.97 -7.73
N ILE A 66 21.62 -23.41 -7.60
CA ILE A 66 22.53 -22.99 -8.70
C ILE A 66 23.71 -22.20 -8.12
#